data_AF-F6EM91-F1
#
_entry.id   AF-F6EM91-F1
#
_cell.length_a   1.000
_cell.length_b   1.000
_cell.length_c   1.000
_cell.angle_alpha   90.00
_cell.angle_beta   90.00
_cell.angle_gamma   90.00
#
_symmetry.space_group_name_H-M   'P 1'
#
loop_
_entity.id
_entity.type
_entity.pdbx_description
1 polymer ?
#
loop_
_entity_poly.entity_id
_entity_poly.type
_entity_poly.pdbx_seq_one_letter_code
_entity_poly.pdbx_strand_id
1 'polypeptide(L)' 'MATIIVVTFGDQYADYLWVCIAGLGVAAFGGLIFLLQRHAVRRGDRSAQRGL' A
#
# COMPACT_ATOMS: atom_id res chain seq x y z
N MET A 1 27.91 -24.04 12.29
CA MET A 1 26.78 -24.09 11.34
C MET A 1 25.67 -23.12 11.71
N ALA A 2 25.18 -23.09 12.95
CA ALA A 2 24.14 -22.14 13.39
C ALA A 2 24.56 -20.65 13.29
N THR A 3 25.83 -20.32 13.56
CA THR A 3 26.35 -18.94 13.48
C THR A 3 26.35 -18.36 12.06
N ILE A 4 26.57 -19.20 11.04
CA ILE A 4 26.58 -18.76 9.64
C ILE A 4 25.17 -18.37 9.21
N ILE A 5 24.17 -19.18 9.57
CA ILE A 5 22.75 -18.92 9.31
C ILE A 5 22.33 -17.61 9.96
N VAL A 6 22.69 -17.35 11.22
CA VAL A 6 22.30 -16.12 11.91
C VAL A 6 22.95 -14.88 11.27
N VAL A 7 24.18 -14.96 10.75
CA VAL A 7 24.83 -13.82 10.08
C VAL A 7 24.24 -13.55 8.70
N THR A 8 23.96 -14.57 7.89
CA THR A 8 23.36 -14.37 6.55
C THR A 8 21.88 -14.02 6.58
N PHE A 9 21.09 -14.65 7.45
CA PHE A 9 19.66 -14.36 7.55
C PHE A 9 19.39 -13.16 8.48
N GLY A 10 20.26 -12.90 9.47
CA GLY A 10 20.16 -11.76 10.40
C GLY A 10 20.08 -10.40 9.72
N ASP A 11 20.91 -10.22 8.68
CA ASP A 11 20.93 -9.01 7.84
C ASP A 11 19.70 -8.94 6.92
N GLN A 12 19.30 -10.09 6.36
CA GLN A 12 18.11 -10.20 5.50
C GLN A 12 16.79 -9.89 6.24
N TYR A 13 16.69 -10.18 7.56
CA TYR A 13 15.47 -9.86 8.31
C TYR A 13 15.16 -8.35 8.28
N ALA A 14 16.17 -7.47 8.24
CA ALA A 14 15.96 -6.03 8.11
C ALA A 14 15.42 -5.66 6.71
N ASP A 15 15.94 -6.30 5.66
CA ASP A 15 15.46 -6.11 4.28
C ASP A 15 14.04 -6.65 4.07
N TYR A 16 13.70 -7.79 4.66
CA TYR A 16 12.35 -8.36 4.57
C TYR A 16 11.29 -7.44 5.19
N LEU A 17 11.61 -6.73 6.28
CA LEU A 17 10.71 -5.74 6.86
C LEU A 17 10.44 -4.60 5.87
N TRP A 18 11.47 -4.10 5.18
CA TRP A 18 11.31 -3.07 4.17
C TRP A 18 10.47 -3.52 2.97
N VAL A 19 10.63 -4.76 2.52
CA VAL A 19 9.80 -5.33 1.44
C VAL A 19 8.34 -5.44 1.86
N CYS A 20 8.06 -5.89 3.09
CA CYS A 20 6.71 -5.94 3.64
C CYS A 20 6.08 -4.55 3.77
N ILE A 21 6.83 -3.56 4.26
CA ILE A 21 6.37 -2.17 4.38
C ILE A 21 6.11 -1.57 3.00
N ALA A 22 7.00 -1.81 2.03
CA ALA A 22 6.82 -1.35 0.65
C ALA A 22 5.56 -1.95 0.03
N GLY A 23 5.36 -3.27 0.18
CA GLY A 23 4.15 -3.95 -0.28
C GLY A 23 2.88 -3.41 0.37
N LEU A 24 2.91 -3.16 1.69
CA LEU A 24 1.80 -2.57 2.43
C LEU A 24 1.50 -1.13 1.98
N GLY A 25 2.54 -0.34 1.71
CA GLY A 25 2.42 1.01 1.16
C GLY A 25 1.79 1.02 -0.24
N VAL A 26 2.23 0.13 -1.14
CA VAL A 26 1.66 -0.02 -2.48
C VAL A 26 0.20 -0.47 -2.41
N ALA A 27 -0.12 -1.45 -1.55
CA ALA A 27 -1.50 -1.92 -1.34
C ALA A 27 -2.40 -0.82 -0.77
N ALA A 28 -1.93 -0.07 0.22
CA ALA A 28 -2.65 1.05 0.81
C ALA A 28 -2.89 2.17 -0.21
N PHE A 29 -1.89 2.50 -1.03
CA PHE A 29 -2.00 3.53 -2.06
C PHE A 29 -3.02 3.14 -3.14
N GLY A 30 -2.94 1.92 -3.67
CA GLY A 30 -3.91 1.41 -4.65
C GLY A 30 -5.32 1.35 -4.06
N GLY A 31 -5.45 0.88 -2.82
CA GLY A 31 -6.72 0.85 -2.10
C GLY A 31 -7.31 2.24 -1.85
N LEU A 32 -6.47 3.22 -1.51
CA LEU A 32 -6.88 4.61 -1.31
C LEU A 32 -7.43 5.21 -2.61
N ILE A 33 -6.74 5.03 -3.74
CA ILE A 33 -7.21 5.50 -5.05
C ILE A 33 -8.57 4.88 -5.38
N PHE A 34 -8.70 3.56 -5.22
CA PHE A 34 -9.97 2.86 -5.47
C PHE A 34 -11.12 3.39 -4.60
N LEU A 35 -10.85 3.66 -3.31
CA LEU A 35 -11.85 4.23 -2.40
C LEU A 35 -12.23 5.66 -2.78
N LEU A 36 -11.26 6.49 -3.17
CA LEU A 36 -11.50 7.85 -3.65
C LEU A 36 -12.33 7.85 -4.94
N GLN A 37 -11.99 6.97 -5.89
CA GLN A 37 -12.75 6.78 -7.12
C GLN A 37 -14.18 6.33 -6.81
N ARG A 38 -14.36 5.32 -5.96
CA ARG A 38 -15.69 4.83 -5.54
C ARG A 38 -16.50 5.92 -4.82
N HIS A 39 -15.85 6.72 -3.98
CA HIS A 39 -16.51 7.84 -3.31
C HIS A 39 -16.89 8.94 -4.30
N ALA A 40 -16.02 9.25 -5.25
CA ALA A 40 -16.27 10.22 -6.31
C ALA A 40 -17.43 9.78 -7.22
N VAL A 41 -17.55 8.49 -7.57
CA VAL A 41 -18.70 7.98 -8.34
C VAL A 41 -20.01 8.16 -7.56
N ARG A 42 -20.02 7.84 -6.26
CA ARG A 42 -21.20 8.04 -5.40
C ARG A 42 -21.53 9.53 -5.18
N ARG A 43 -20.52 10.40 -5.23
CA ARG A 43 -20.67 11.85 -5.02
C ARG A 43 -20.87 12.62 -6.33
N GLY A 44 -20.53 11.99 -7.47
CA GLY A 44 -20.58 12.51 -8.83
C GLY A 44 -21.99 12.80 -9.32
N ASP A 45 -22.99 12.13 -8.73
CA ASP A 45 -24.40 12.52 -8.89
C ASP A 45 -24.66 13.97 -8.45
N ARG A 46 -23.90 14.51 -7.48
CA ARG A 46 -24.05 15.89 -7.01
C ARG A 46 -23.16 16.90 -7.73
N SER A 47 -22.04 16.49 -8.36
CA SER A 47 -21.19 17.41 -9.13
C SER A 47 -21.72 17.64 -10.55
N ALA A 48 -22.45 16.68 -11.14
CA ALA A 48 -23.14 16.86 -12.42
C ALA A 48 -24.24 17.94 -12.38
N GLN A 49 -24.73 18.33 -11.18
CA GLN A 49 -25.76 19.36 -11.01
C GLN A 49 -25.20 20.77 -10.70
N ARG A 50 -23.87 20.92 -10.52
CA ARG A 50 -23.24 22.23 -10.25
C ARG A 50 -22.70 22.92 -11.51
N GLY A 51 -22.96 22.35 -12.68
CA GLY A 51 -22.64 22.92 -13.99
C GLY A 51 -23.82 23.57 -14.70
N LEU A 52 -24.91 23.89 -13.97
CA LEU A 52 -25.97 24.78 -14.44
C LEU A 52 -25.63 26.23 -14.06
#